data_AF-A0A399I9T0-F1
#
_entry.id   AF-A0A399I9T0-F1
#
_cell.length_a   1.000
_cell.length_b   1.000
_cell.length_c   1.000
_cell.angle_alpha   90.00
_cell.angle_beta   90.00
_cell.angle_gamma   90.00
#
_symmetry.space_group_name_H-M   'P 1'
#
loop_
_entity.id
_entity.type
_entity.pdbx_description
1 polymer ?
#
loop_
_entity_poly.entity_id
_entity_poly.type
_entity_poly.pdbx_seq_one_letter_code
_entity_poly.pdbx_strand_id
1 'polypeptide(L)'
;MKKILFVMLAFLLLGTTIALADIEATGEGPSKEQALVAAMRRAVEQGVGTYVKSSTTVIDSALVDDKILSHSRGYVTSYKIIKEDKTDDGYSVTINAKVDNRTLKDDIDALTILRKSVGNPRILVAYSKKGEGAKALQGKDFIEEIYNGIVEALTDKQFRVVDKSAAERFSQQVAATHEIDVDLNQAAAFGLKYNAEYTLLYNVSGDVKEGVVSKGVKLRIKAQLIDNTRSQVVTSKVIEQTSNGQTLENALEKAARDGGKKIVKPMIEVISRNWMDAQQNGHIYTVVIDGVDDPEEIANFTAMFEKFPLVNDAKEVESGGGKSAFEATYKGKRDQLDRDVIRAAKELGWTMKKIRAEGARSTWKKQ
;
A
#
# COMPACT_ATOMS: atom_id res chain seq x y z
N MET A 1 -1.03 6.73 53.49
CA MET A 1 -1.12 6.98 52.02
C MET A 1 0.06 6.44 51.19
N LYS A 2 1.01 5.67 51.74
CA LYS A 2 2.16 5.12 50.99
C LYS A 2 1.93 3.72 50.37
N LYS A 3 0.82 3.03 50.71
CA LYS A 3 0.51 1.68 50.19
C LYS A 3 -0.32 1.68 48.89
N ILE A 4 -0.94 2.80 48.53
CA ILE A 4 -1.74 2.94 47.30
C ILE A 4 -0.86 3.29 46.08
N LEU A 5 0.30 3.90 46.31
CA LEU A 5 1.21 4.31 45.23
C LEU A 5 1.99 3.14 44.60
N PHE A 6 2.14 2.02 45.32
CA PHE A 6 2.81 0.83 44.79
C PHE A 6 1.92 -0.03 43.89
N VAL A 7 0.60 0.10 44.00
CA VAL A 7 -0.37 -0.65 43.17
C VAL A 7 -0.58 0.04 41.82
N MET A 8 -0.39 1.37 41.73
CA MET A 8 -0.49 2.11 40.46
C MET A 8 0.76 2.01 39.58
N LEU A 9 1.93 1.66 40.13
CA LEU A 9 3.17 1.51 39.34
C LEU A 9 3.31 0.13 38.69
N ALA A 10 2.50 -0.86 39.10
CA ALA A 10 2.49 -2.20 38.52
C ALA A 10 1.64 -2.32 37.25
N PHE A 11 0.81 -1.30 36.93
CA PHE A 11 -0.11 -1.34 35.79
C PHE A 11 0.43 -0.68 34.51
N LEU A 12 1.67 -0.15 34.54
CA LEU A 12 2.26 0.60 33.42
C LEU A 12 3.42 -0.13 32.71
N LEU A 13 3.49 -1.46 32.86
CA LEU A 13 4.33 -2.36 32.06
C LEU A 13 3.43 -3.19 31.15
N LEU A 14 2.69 -2.52 30.27
CA LEU A 14 2.18 -3.16 29.05
C LEU A 14 3.37 -3.36 28.12
N GLY A 15 4.15 -4.41 28.42
CA GLY A 15 5.08 -4.97 27.46
C GLY A 15 4.30 -5.29 26.20
N THR A 16 4.79 -4.82 25.05
CA THR A 16 4.33 -5.28 23.76
C THR A 16 4.48 -6.79 23.74
N THR A 17 3.38 -7.51 23.90
CA THR A 17 3.39 -8.96 23.79
C THR A 17 3.77 -9.28 22.36
N ILE A 18 4.98 -9.79 22.16
CA ILE A 18 5.33 -10.44 20.91
C ILE A 18 4.34 -11.61 20.82
N ALA A 19 3.43 -11.55 19.84
CA ALA A 19 2.39 -12.53 19.64
C ALA A 19 3.03 -13.81 19.08
N LEU A 20 3.69 -14.54 19.97
CA LEU A 20 4.31 -15.82 19.69
C LEU A 20 3.26 -16.91 19.93
N ALA A 21 2.98 -17.73 18.92
CA ALA A 21 2.15 -18.90 19.10
C ALA A 21 3.03 -20.10 19.50
N ASP A 22 2.65 -20.77 20.58
CA ASP A 22 3.20 -22.08 20.93
C ASP A 22 2.41 -23.15 20.15
N ILE A 23 3.10 -23.83 19.24
CA ILE A 23 2.52 -24.80 18.29
C ILE A 23 3.19 -26.15 18.51
N GLU A 24 2.37 -27.19 18.74
CA GLU A 24 2.86 -28.56 18.80
C GLU A 24 2.82 -29.20 17.41
N ALA A 25 3.97 -29.67 16.95
CA ALA A 25 4.10 -30.27 15.63
C ALA A 25 5.01 -31.49 15.64
N THR A 26 4.62 -32.52 14.88
CA THR A 26 5.40 -33.75 14.70
C THR A 26 5.95 -33.83 13.28
N GLY A 27 7.22 -34.17 13.15
CA GLY A 27 7.90 -34.39 11.87
C GLY A 27 8.59 -35.73 11.84
N GLU A 28 8.67 -36.31 10.63
CA GLU A 28 9.28 -37.61 10.38
C GLU A 28 10.39 -37.45 9.34
N GLY A 29 11.44 -38.25 9.47
CA GLY A 29 12.54 -38.26 8.51
C GLY A 29 13.54 -39.39 8.77
N PRO A 30 14.39 -39.71 7.77
CA PRO A 30 15.37 -40.80 7.87
C PRO A 30 16.48 -40.52 8.89
N SER A 31 16.66 -39.27 9.32
CA SER A 31 17.51 -38.89 10.44
C SER A 31 16.76 -37.98 11.41
N LYS A 32 17.22 -37.95 12.66
CA LYS A 32 16.71 -37.05 13.70
C LYS A 32 16.69 -35.58 13.27
N GLU A 33 17.72 -35.13 12.56
CA GLU A 33 17.79 -33.75 12.06
C GLU A 33 16.77 -33.49 10.95
N GLN A 34 16.52 -34.44 10.06
CA GLN A 34 15.49 -34.31 9.04
C GLN A 34 14.09 -34.35 9.64
N ALA A 35 13.84 -35.22 10.63
CA ALA A 35 12.61 -35.26 11.38
C ALA A 35 12.33 -33.94 12.13
N LEU A 36 13.38 -33.33 12.71
CA LEU A 36 13.28 -32.03 13.36
C LEU A 36 12.96 -30.89 12.38
N VAL A 37 13.59 -30.86 11.21
CA VAL A 37 13.29 -29.88 10.15
C VAL A 37 11.86 -30.05 9.66
N ALA A 38 11.40 -31.29 9.47
CA ALA A 38 10.02 -31.59 9.11
C ALA A 38 9.04 -31.11 10.20
N ALA A 39 9.38 -31.28 11.47
CA ALA A 39 8.55 -30.84 12.60
C ALA A 39 8.44 -29.30 12.63
N MET A 40 9.55 -28.59 12.39
CA MET A 40 9.57 -27.13 12.25
C MET A 40 8.74 -26.66 11.06
N ARG A 41 8.86 -27.32 9.91
CA ARG A 41 8.04 -27.03 8.73
C ARG A 41 6.55 -27.17 9.03
N ARG A 42 6.14 -28.25 9.72
CA ARG A 42 4.75 -28.47 10.13
C ARG A 42 4.27 -27.44 11.15
N ALA A 43 5.11 -27.01 12.08
CA ALA A 43 4.74 -25.94 13.02
C ALA A 43 4.45 -24.62 12.28
N VAL A 44 5.31 -24.26 11.32
CA VAL A 44 5.11 -23.07 10.48
C VAL A 44 3.85 -23.23 9.63
N GLU A 45 3.61 -24.38 9.03
CA GLU A 45 2.40 -24.69 8.23
C GLU A 45 1.11 -24.52 9.04
N GLN A 46 1.08 -25.00 10.30
CA GLN A 46 -0.05 -24.77 11.20
C GLN A 46 -0.22 -23.28 11.56
N GLY A 47 0.88 -22.54 11.72
CA GLY A 47 0.88 -21.09 11.88
C GLY A 47 0.25 -20.39 10.67
N VAL A 48 0.64 -20.78 9.45
CA VAL A 48 0.05 -20.28 8.20
C VAL A 48 -1.44 -20.62 8.13
N GLY A 49 -1.83 -21.86 8.44
CA GLY A 49 -3.23 -22.28 8.43
C GLY A 49 -4.10 -21.48 9.42
N THR A 50 -3.55 -21.10 10.56
CA THR A 50 -4.21 -20.21 11.54
C THR A 50 -4.39 -18.80 10.98
N TYR A 51 -3.40 -18.30 10.23
CA TYR A 51 -3.51 -17.03 9.53
C TYR A 51 -4.58 -17.07 8.42
N VAL A 52 -4.57 -18.09 7.56
CA VAL A 52 -5.56 -18.26 6.49
C VAL A 52 -6.97 -18.35 7.06
N LYS A 53 -7.18 -19.07 8.17
CA LYS A 53 -8.50 -19.16 8.83
C LYS A 53 -8.98 -17.85 9.45
N SER A 54 -8.06 -16.99 9.88
CA SER A 54 -8.38 -15.69 10.49
C SER A 54 -8.45 -14.55 9.46
N SER A 55 -7.97 -14.78 8.24
CA SER A 55 -7.99 -13.82 7.13
C SER A 55 -9.08 -14.21 6.12
N THR A 56 -9.69 -13.23 5.44
CA THR A 56 -10.60 -13.47 4.32
C THR A 56 -9.87 -13.67 2.98
N THR A 57 -8.55 -13.88 3.03
CA THR A 57 -7.66 -13.86 1.87
C THR A 57 -7.35 -15.28 1.38
N VAL A 58 -7.59 -15.54 0.09
CA VAL A 58 -7.16 -16.78 -0.58
C VAL A 58 -5.65 -16.69 -0.90
N ILE A 59 -4.87 -17.62 -0.37
CA ILE A 59 -3.40 -17.69 -0.52
C ILE A 59 -3.04 -18.87 -1.44
N ASP A 60 -2.08 -18.67 -2.36
CA ASP A 60 -1.59 -19.74 -3.22
C ASP A 60 -0.66 -20.68 -2.44
N SER A 61 -1.05 -21.94 -2.31
CA SER A 61 -0.30 -22.99 -1.63
C SER A 61 1.09 -23.20 -2.22
N ALA A 62 1.28 -23.06 -3.54
CA ALA A 62 2.59 -23.26 -4.17
C ALA A 62 3.61 -22.20 -3.75
N LEU A 63 3.15 -20.96 -3.50
CA LEU A 63 4.00 -19.85 -3.09
C LEU A 63 4.35 -19.91 -1.60
N VAL A 64 3.38 -20.30 -0.77
CA VAL A 64 3.62 -20.59 0.65
C VAL A 64 4.69 -21.69 0.77
N ASP A 65 4.58 -22.74 -0.04
CA ASP A 65 5.57 -23.81 -0.08
C ASP A 65 6.97 -23.32 -0.48
N ASP A 66 7.08 -22.56 -1.58
CA ASP A 66 8.37 -22.12 -2.11
C ASP A 66 9.06 -21.04 -1.26
N LYS A 67 8.31 -20.13 -0.63
CA LYS A 67 8.90 -18.96 0.05
C LYS A 67 8.85 -19.03 1.57
N ILE A 68 7.81 -19.62 2.14
CA ILE A 68 7.63 -19.69 3.59
C ILE A 68 8.14 -21.04 4.13
N LEU A 69 7.64 -22.15 3.60
CA LEU A 69 7.96 -23.48 4.15
C LEU A 69 9.41 -23.90 3.86
N SER A 70 9.98 -23.45 2.74
CA SER A 70 11.41 -23.63 2.40
C SER A 70 12.36 -22.96 3.40
N HIS A 71 11.93 -21.88 4.06
CA HIS A 71 12.69 -21.12 5.05
C HIS A 71 12.09 -21.24 6.47
N SER A 72 11.35 -22.32 6.74
CA SER A 72 10.63 -22.56 8.00
C SER A 72 11.45 -22.32 9.27
N ARG A 73 12.76 -22.61 9.28
CA ARG A 73 13.64 -22.32 10.42
C ARG A 73 13.71 -20.84 10.80
N GLY A 74 13.64 -19.94 9.81
CA GLY A 74 13.70 -18.49 10.05
C GLY A 74 12.49 -17.94 10.80
N TYR A 75 11.36 -18.66 10.77
CA TYR A 75 10.12 -18.28 11.44
C TYR A 75 9.96 -18.89 12.83
N VAL A 76 10.78 -19.89 13.18
CA VAL A 76 10.76 -20.53 14.50
C VAL A 76 11.75 -19.80 15.41
N THR A 77 11.23 -19.04 16.38
CA THR A 77 12.05 -18.28 17.33
C THR A 77 12.73 -19.19 18.36
N SER A 78 12.03 -20.24 18.80
CA SER A 78 12.54 -21.25 19.72
C SER A 78 11.72 -22.52 19.64
N TYR A 79 12.25 -23.66 20.08
CA TYR A 79 11.50 -24.91 20.16
C TYR A 79 12.00 -25.79 21.31
N LYS A 80 11.13 -26.68 21.80
CA LYS A 80 11.45 -27.73 22.76
C LYS A 80 11.01 -29.07 22.23
N ILE A 81 11.92 -30.05 22.20
CA ILE A 81 11.56 -31.44 21.89
C ILE A 81 10.80 -32.01 23.08
N ILE A 82 9.59 -32.51 22.83
CA ILE A 82 8.73 -33.10 23.85
C ILE A 82 8.58 -34.61 23.68
N LYS A 83 8.80 -35.11 22.46
CA LYS A 83 8.81 -36.54 22.16
C LYS A 83 9.79 -36.85 21.04
N GLU A 84 10.48 -37.97 21.17
CA GLU A 84 11.41 -38.49 20.16
C GLU A 84 11.28 -40.01 20.14
N ASP A 85 10.89 -40.55 18.99
CA ASP A 85 10.72 -41.98 18.77
C ASP A 85 11.53 -42.42 17.55
N LYS A 86 12.07 -43.64 17.60
CA LYS A 86 12.67 -44.29 16.44
C LYS A 86 11.60 -45.16 15.78
N THR A 87 11.31 -44.89 14.51
CA THR A 87 10.35 -45.65 13.70
C THR A 87 11.08 -46.67 12.83
N ASP A 88 10.35 -47.64 12.29
CA ASP A 88 10.94 -48.71 11.46
C ASP A 88 11.70 -48.15 10.23
N ASP A 89 11.26 -47.00 9.72
CA ASP A 89 11.82 -46.32 8.55
C ASP A 89 12.61 -45.02 8.88
N GLY A 90 12.85 -44.70 10.16
CA GLY A 90 13.60 -43.49 10.53
C GLY A 90 13.37 -42.96 11.95
N TYR A 91 13.13 -41.65 12.06
CA TYR A 91 12.92 -40.92 13.31
C TYR A 91 11.64 -40.10 13.24
N SER A 92 10.92 -40.04 14.36
CA SER A 92 9.79 -39.15 14.57
C SER A 92 10.11 -38.21 15.75
N VAL A 93 9.95 -36.91 15.52
CA VAL A 93 10.25 -35.87 16.52
C VAL A 93 9.03 -34.98 16.68
N THR A 94 8.54 -34.85 17.91
CA THR A 94 7.51 -33.88 18.28
C THR A 94 8.14 -32.72 19.02
N ILE A 95 7.87 -31.51 18.54
CA ILE A 95 8.33 -30.26 19.14
C ILE A 95 7.15 -29.39 19.58
N ASN A 96 7.35 -28.66 20.66
CA ASN A 96 6.61 -27.45 20.97
C ASN A 96 7.45 -26.27 20.44
N ALA A 97 6.99 -25.64 19.37
CA ALA A 97 7.69 -24.58 18.67
C ALA A 97 7.01 -23.23 18.88
N LYS A 98 7.83 -22.20 19.05
CA LYS A 98 7.40 -20.82 19.19
C LYS A 98 7.60 -20.11 17.86
N VAL A 99 6.51 -19.81 17.17
CA VAL A 99 6.53 -19.23 15.82
C VAL A 99 6.28 -17.74 15.88
N ASP A 100 7.11 -16.96 15.18
CA ASP A 100 6.92 -15.51 15.04
C ASP A 100 5.80 -15.22 14.03
N ASN A 101 4.57 -15.17 14.54
CA ASN A 101 3.38 -14.90 13.73
C ASN A 101 3.40 -13.51 13.09
N ARG A 102 4.15 -12.54 13.64
CA ARG A 102 4.20 -11.19 13.08
C ARG A 102 5.00 -11.21 11.78
N THR A 103 6.21 -11.74 11.83
CA THR A 103 7.09 -11.85 10.65
C THR A 103 6.48 -12.77 9.61
N LEU A 104 5.91 -13.90 10.04
CA LEU A 104 5.18 -14.83 9.17
C LEU A 104 4.02 -14.14 8.44
N LYS A 105 3.21 -13.34 9.17
CA LYS A 105 2.11 -12.58 8.58
C LYS A 105 2.61 -11.53 7.59
N ASP A 106 3.61 -10.73 7.97
CA ASP A 106 4.14 -9.66 7.14
C ASP A 106 4.69 -10.19 5.80
N ASP A 107 5.33 -11.37 5.81
CA ASP A 107 5.83 -12.04 4.61
C ASP A 107 4.71 -12.65 3.76
N ILE A 108 3.70 -13.28 4.37
CA ILE A 108 2.53 -13.81 3.66
C ILE A 108 1.73 -12.67 2.99
N ASP A 109 1.56 -11.56 3.68
CA ASP A 109 0.91 -10.36 3.13
C ASP A 109 1.73 -9.83 1.94
N ALA A 110 3.06 -9.78 2.07
CA ALA A 110 3.94 -9.41 0.96
C ALA A 110 3.84 -10.38 -0.23
N LEU A 111 3.81 -11.70 -0.01
CA LEU A 111 3.66 -12.70 -1.07
C LEU A 111 2.31 -12.59 -1.80
N THR A 112 1.24 -12.26 -1.06
CA THR A 112 -0.09 -12.00 -1.64
C THR A 112 -0.07 -10.76 -2.54
N ILE A 113 0.64 -9.71 -2.11
CA ILE A 113 0.87 -8.49 -2.89
C ILE A 113 1.69 -8.80 -4.17
N LEU A 114 2.72 -9.65 -4.05
CA LEU A 114 3.63 -10.01 -5.14
C LEU A 114 2.96 -10.87 -6.24
N ARG A 115 2.19 -11.91 -5.89
CA ARG A 115 1.54 -12.79 -6.89
C ARG A 115 0.42 -12.09 -7.67
N LYS A 116 -0.35 -11.22 -7.01
CA LYS A 116 -1.46 -10.52 -7.68
C LYS A 116 -0.99 -9.33 -8.52
N SER A 117 0.33 -9.06 -8.54
CA SER A 117 0.97 -7.88 -9.12
C SER A 117 0.00 -6.71 -9.07
N VAL A 118 -0.16 -6.13 -7.90
CA VAL A 118 -0.89 -4.88 -7.69
C VAL A 118 -0.43 -3.88 -8.74
N GLY A 119 -1.04 -3.83 -9.93
CA GLY A 119 -0.68 -3.13 -11.19
C GLY A 119 0.80 -2.99 -11.60
N ASN A 120 1.75 -3.40 -10.75
CA ASN A 120 2.98 -2.68 -10.44
C ASN A 120 2.93 -1.17 -10.80
N PRO A 121 2.11 -0.34 -10.12
CA PRO A 121 2.00 1.06 -10.46
C PRO A 121 3.32 1.76 -10.17
N ARG A 122 3.59 2.77 -10.99
CA ARG A 122 4.63 3.75 -10.72
C ARG A 122 4.11 4.76 -9.71
N ILE A 123 4.90 4.98 -8.66
CA ILE A 123 4.57 5.85 -7.54
C ILE A 123 5.53 7.05 -7.55
N LEU A 124 4.97 8.25 -7.57
CA LEU A 124 5.69 9.48 -7.26
C LEU A 124 5.67 9.67 -5.74
N VAL A 125 6.83 9.82 -5.11
CA VAL A 125 6.91 10.17 -3.68
C VAL A 125 7.21 11.65 -3.59
N ALA A 126 6.39 12.39 -2.85
CA ALA A 126 6.45 13.84 -2.83
C ALA A 126 6.32 14.39 -1.41
N TYR A 127 7.12 15.41 -1.10
CA TYR A 127 7.03 16.13 0.17
C TYR A 127 6.20 17.41 0.02
N SER A 128 5.22 17.60 0.88
CA SER A 128 4.49 18.85 1.04
C SER A 128 5.04 19.62 2.24
N LYS A 129 5.50 20.85 1.99
CA LYS A 129 5.90 21.81 3.04
C LYS A 129 4.70 22.33 3.85
N LYS A 130 3.48 22.08 3.36
CA LYS A 130 2.24 22.49 4.03
C LYS A 130 2.09 21.68 5.32
N GLY A 131 2.37 22.33 6.44
CA GLY A 131 2.34 21.71 7.76
C GLY A 131 3.71 21.39 8.36
N GLU A 132 4.76 22.17 8.05
CA GLU A 132 6.00 22.24 8.87
C GLU A 132 5.64 22.47 10.35
N GLY A 133 5.32 21.38 11.04
CA GLY A 133 4.79 21.39 12.39
C GLY A 133 5.92 21.20 13.38
N ALA A 134 6.69 22.27 13.56
CA ALA A 134 7.42 22.67 14.77
C ALA A 134 8.61 23.54 14.34
N LYS A 135 8.72 24.75 14.91
CA LYS A 135 9.93 25.59 14.76
C LYS A 135 11.22 24.82 15.12
N ALA A 136 11.12 23.81 15.99
CA ALA A 136 12.23 22.96 16.43
C ALA A 136 12.80 22.03 15.34
N LEU A 137 12.04 21.77 14.26
CA LEU A 137 12.42 20.88 13.15
C LEU A 137 12.82 21.65 11.88
N GLN A 138 12.69 22.98 11.88
CA GLN A 138 13.04 23.81 10.72
C GLN A 138 14.55 23.79 10.44
N GLY A 139 14.91 23.61 9.17
CA GLY A 139 16.30 23.65 8.70
C GLY A 139 17.13 22.40 8.99
N LYS A 140 16.49 21.23 9.19
CA LYS A 140 17.17 19.96 9.45
C LYS A 140 16.95 18.95 8.31
N ASP A 141 18.01 18.29 7.87
CA ASP A 141 18.04 17.38 6.70
C ASP A 141 17.38 15.99 6.94
N PHE A 142 16.49 15.86 7.92
CA PHE A 142 15.82 14.57 8.22
C PHE A 142 14.68 14.24 7.23
N ILE A 143 14.19 15.21 6.47
CA ILE A 143 13.12 15.00 5.47
C ILE A 143 13.57 14.02 4.39
N GLU A 144 14.85 14.05 4.04
CA GLU A 144 15.47 13.12 3.11
C GLU A 144 15.41 11.67 3.63
N GLU A 145 15.60 11.46 4.93
CA GLU A 145 15.50 10.12 5.50
C GLU A 145 14.07 9.56 5.51
N ILE A 146 13.05 10.42 5.59
CA ILE A 146 11.66 9.99 5.37
C ILE A 146 11.49 9.50 3.93
N TYR A 147 11.95 10.29 2.95
CA TYR A 147 11.91 9.92 1.54
C TYR A 147 12.64 8.60 1.31
N ASN A 148 13.87 8.45 1.78
CA ASN A 148 14.67 7.25 1.59
C ASN A 148 14.02 6.02 2.23
N GLY A 149 13.41 6.15 3.41
CA GLY A 149 12.66 5.07 4.06
C GLY A 149 11.39 4.67 3.29
N ILE A 150 10.68 5.64 2.69
CA ILE A 150 9.53 5.37 1.81
C ILE A 150 9.99 4.64 0.55
N VAL A 151 11.04 5.14 -0.12
CA VAL A 151 11.56 4.55 -1.37
C VAL A 151 12.04 3.13 -1.11
N GLU A 152 12.84 2.89 -0.07
CA GLU A 152 13.30 1.55 0.31
C GLU A 152 12.12 0.59 0.48
N ALA A 153 11.13 0.96 1.29
CA ALA A 153 9.97 0.10 1.54
C ALA A 153 9.11 -0.15 0.27
N LEU A 154 9.04 0.80 -0.66
CA LEU A 154 8.36 0.62 -1.94
C LEU A 154 9.16 -0.30 -2.88
N THR A 155 10.48 -0.08 -3.00
CA THR A 155 11.35 -0.87 -3.88
C THR A 155 11.55 -2.30 -3.39
N ASP A 156 11.58 -2.52 -2.08
CA ASP A 156 11.60 -3.85 -1.47
C ASP A 156 10.36 -4.67 -1.84
N LYS A 157 9.24 -3.98 -2.09
CA LYS A 157 7.99 -4.57 -2.59
C LYS A 157 7.85 -4.47 -4.11
N GLN A 158 8.96 -4.19 -4.81
CA GLN A 158 9.08 -4.12 -6.28
C GLN A 158 8.20 -3.06 -6.97
N PHE A 159 7.71 -2.07 -6.23
CA PHE A 159 7.03 -0.92 -6.85
C PHE A 159 8.03 -0.07 -7.64
N ARG A 160 7.56 0.47 -8.76
CA ARG A 160 8.34 1.41 -9.56
C ARG A 160 8.24 2.79 -8.91
N VAL A 161 9.36 3.41 -8.58
CA VAL A 161 9.37 4.74 -7.97
C VAL A 161 9.91 5.76 -8.96
N VAL A 162 9.27 6.92 -9.07
CA VAL A 162 9.76 8.04 -9.88
C VAL A 162 11.09 8.56 -9.30
N ASP A 163 12.02 8.95 -10.16
CA ASP A 163 13.32 9.50 -9.76
C ASP A 163 13.20 10.73 -8.84
N LYS A 164 14.17 10.88 -7.92
CA LYS A 164 14.22 11.94 -6.91
C LYS A 164 14.18 13.34 -7.53
N SER A 165 14.89 13.57 -8.64
CA SER A 165 14.97 14.89 -9.28
C SER A 165 13.61 15.36 -9.81
N ALA A 166 12.74 14.44 -10.22
CA ALA A 166 11.39 14.75 -10.63
C ALA A 166 10.51 15.10 -9.41
N ALA A 167 10.63 14.34 -8.31
CA ALA A 167 9.93 14.63 -7.05
C ALA A 167 10.32 15.99 -6.44
N GLU A 168 11.58 16.40 -6.56
CA GLU A 168 12.04 17.71 -6.10
C GLU A 168 11.42 18.86 -6.89
N ARG A 169 11.33 18.72 -8.22
CA ARG A 169 10.66 19.70 -9.09
C ARG A 169 9.17 19.86 -8.72
N PHE A 170 8.50 18.79 -8.32
CA PHE A 170 7.12 18.87 -7.82
C PHE A 170 7.06 19.71 -6.56
N SER A 171 7.92 19.38 -5.59
CA SER A 171 7.95 20.03 -4.28
C SER A 171 8.21 21.53 -4.41
N GLN A 172 9.05 21.95 -5.36
CA GLN A 172 9.30 23.35 -5.67
C GLN A 172 8.06 24.05 -6.28
N GLN A 173 7.34 23.38 -7.18
CA GLN A 173 6.15 23.93 -7.84
C GLN A 173 4.98 24.12 -6.86
N VAL A 174 4.78 23.18 -5.94
CA VAL A 174 3.77 23.28 -4.88
C VAL A 174 4.10 24.43 -3.92
N ALA A 175 5.38 24.58 -3.53
CA ALA A 175 5.80 25.66 -2.64
C ALA A 175 5.57 27.07 -3.23
N ALA A 176 5.60 27.20 -4.55
CA ALA A 176 5.39 28.48 -5.23
C ALA A 176 3.92 28.94 -5.24
N THR A 177 2.94 28.05 -5.07
CA THR A 177 1.54 28.35 -5.42
C THR A 177 0.61 28.73 -4.25
N HIS A 178 1.06 28.70 -2.98
CA HIS A 178 0.41 29.27 -1.76
C HIS A 178 -1.12 29.13 -1.53
N GLU A 179 -1.89 28.45 -2.38
CA GLU A 179 -3.36 28.39 -2.30
C GLU A 179 -3.86 27.05 -1.75
N ILE A 180 -4.93 27.13 -0.94
CA ILE A 180 -5.30 26.10 0.02
C ILE A 180 -5.99 24.87 -0.60
N ASP A 181 -6.37 24.87 -1.88
CA ASP A 181 -7.13 23.77 -2.52
C ASP A 181 -6.57 23.25 -3.85
N VAL A 182 -5.32 23.59 -4.19
CA VAL A 182 -4.70 23.28 -5.50
C VAL A 182 -3.76 22.06 -5.46
N ASP A 183 -3.48 21.51 -4.26
CA ASP A 183 -2.49 20.46 -4.04
C ASP A 183 -2.87 19.13 -4.72
N LEU A 184 -4.15 18.75 -4.67
CA LEU A 184 -4.62 17.49 -5.23
C LEU A 184 -4.49 17.47 -6.76
N ASN A 185 -4.98 18.53 -7.41
CA ASN A 185 -4.91 18.66 -8.87
C ASN A 185 -3.46 18.82 -9.35
N GLN A 186 -2.61 19.53 -8.62
CA GLN A 186 -1.18 19.62 -8.95
C GLN A 186 -0.46 18.30 -8.75
N ALA A 187 -0.69 17.59 -7.64
CA ALA A 187 -0.08 16.29 -7.38
C ALA A 187 -0.48 15.26 -8.46
N ALA A 188 -1.76 15.23 -8.82
CA ALA A 188 -2.26 14.38 -9.89
C ALA A 188 -1.64 14.75 -11.25
N ALA A 189 -1.68 16.02 -11.63
CA ALA A 189 -1.11 16.50 -12.90
C ALA A 189 0.39 16.24 -13.00
N PHE A 190 1.13 16.45 -11.91
CA PHE A 190 2.56 16.22 -11.88
C PHE A 190 2.88 14.72 -11.89
N GLY A 191 2.14 13.92 -11.16
CA GLY A 191 2.22 12.46 -11.23
C GLY A 191 2.02 11.95 -12.67
N LEU A 192 0.98 12.43 -13.36
CA LEU A 192 0.74 12.11 -14.77
C LEU A 192 1.90 12.53 -15.69
N LYS A 193 2.51 13.70 -15.46
CA LYS A 193 3.67 14.19 -16.22
C LYS A 193 4.86 13.23 -16.17
N TYR A 194 5.05 12.52 -15.06
CA TYR A 194 6.12 11.52 -14.91
C TYR A 194 5.63 10.06 -15.03
N ASN A 195 4.42 9.90 -15.58
CA ASN A 195 3.74 8.61 -15.78
C ASN A 195 3.62 7.80 -14.48
N ALA A 196 3.41 8.46 -13.36
CA ALA A 196 3.06 7.82 -12.10
C ALA A 196 1.53 7.68 -12.02
N GLU A 197 1.05 6.47 -11.78
CA GLU A 197 -0.37 6.19 -11.51
C GLU A 197 -0.78 6.69 -10.13
N TYR A 198 0.14 6.64 -9.15
CA TYR A 198 -0.10 7.16 -7.81
C TYR A 198 0.92 8.20 -7.38
N THR A 199 0.50 9.15 -6.57
CA THR A 199 1.38 10.05 -5.80
C THR A 199 1.21 9.78 -4.31
N LEU A 200 2.29 9.45 -3.61
CA LEU A 200 2.36 9.42 -2.15
C LEU A 200 2.87 10.79 -1.69
N LEU A 201 1.93 11.67 -1.34
CA LEU A 201 2.21 13.01 -0.84
C LEU A 201 2.28 12.95 0.68
N TYR A 202 3.44 13.28 1.26
CA TYR A 202 3.61 13.29 2.71
C TYR A 202 3.98 14.66 3.25
N ASN A 203 3.58 14.93 4.49
CA ASN A 203 4.14 16.00 5.30
C ASN A 203 4.53 15.46 6.68
N VAL A 204 5.32 16.23 7.41
CA VAL A 204 5.81 15.83 8.72
C VAL A 204 5.72 16.98 9.70
N SER A 205 5.35 16.61 10.92
CA SER A 205 5.42 17.44 12.11
C SER A 205 6.09 16.63 13.22
N GLY A 206 6.50 17.26 14.31
CA GLY A 206 7.05 16.50 15.42
C GLY A 206 7.48 17.34 16.60
N ASP A 207 7.73 16.63 17.69
CA ASP A 207 8.12 17.19 18.97
C ASP A 207 9.47 16.62 19.39
N VAL A 208 10.31 17.48 19.96
CA VAL A 208 11.61 17.11 20.54
C VAL A 208 11.49 17.11 22.06
N LYS A 209 11.90 16.01 22.68
CA LYS A 209 12.07 15.90 24.14
C LYS A 209 13.55 15.84 24.47
N GLU A 210 14.04 16.85 25.17
CA GLU A 210 15.43 16.88 25.64
C GLU A 210 15.52 16.27 27.04
N GLY A 211 16.19 15.12 27.16
CA GLY A 211 16.62 14.55 28.43
C GLY A 211 18.10 14.85 28.68
N VAL A 212 18.54 14.67 29.94
CA VAL A 212 19.92 14.98 30.38
C VAL A 212 20.98 14.11 29.68
N VAL A 213 20.63 12.87 29.33
CA VAL A 213 21.54 11.87 28.73
C VAL A 213 21.14 11.44 27.32
N SER A 214 19.85 11.58 26.97
CA SER A 214 19.32 11.15 25.67
C SER A 214 18.32 12.17 25.13
N LYS A 215 18.37 12.40 23.82
CA LYS A 215 17.35 13.19 23.13
C LYS A 215 16.34 12.24 22.50
N GLY A 216 15.07 12.45 22.84
CA GLY A 216 13.94 11.72 22.29
C GLY A 216 13.21 12.57 21.25
N VAL A 217 12.85 11.95 20.14
CA VAL A 217 12.14 12.61 19.04
C VAL A 217 10.85 11.85 18.79
N LYS A 218 9.75 12.58 18.64
CA LYS A 218 8.47 12.03 18.18
C LYS A 218 8.08 12.72 16.87
N LEU A 219 8.15 11.99 15.77
CA LEU A 219 7.66 12.45 14.47
C LEU A 219 6.22 11.97 14.25
N ARG A 220 5.43 12.83 13.62
CA ARG A 220 4.10 12.54 13.09
C ARG A 220 4.15 12.76 11.58
N ILE A 221 4.12 11.66 10.84
CA ILE A 221 4.15 11.66 9.37
C ILE A 221 2.73 11.41 8.89
N LYS A 222 2.18 12.36 8.14
CA LYS A 222 0.89 12.21 7.46
C LYS A 222 1.15 12.03 5.97
N ALA A 223 0.54 11.02 5.37
CA ALA A 223 0.62 10.76 3.94
C ALA A 223 -0.77 10.61 3.33
N GLN A 224 -0.91 11.11 2.11
CA GLN A 224 -2.05 10.94 1.24
C GLN A 224 -1.61 10.17 0.02
N LEU A 225 -2.35 9.11 -0.31
CA LEU A 225 -2.20 8.40 -1.56
C LEU A 225 -3.20 8.98 -2.56
N ILE A 226 -2.70 9.51 -3.66
CA ILE A 226 -3.48 10.17 -4.70
C ILE A 226 -3.44 9.28 -5.94
N ASP A 227 -4.62 8.94 -6.47
CA ASP A 227 -4.76 8.34 -7.80
C ASP A 227 -4.67 9.47 -8.83
N ASN A 228 -3.54 9.54 -9.52
CA ASN A 228 -3.25 10.61 -10.46
C ASN A 228 -4.13 10.54 -11.70
N THR A 229 -4.67 9.36 -12.02
CA THR A 229 -5.51 9.18 -13.20
C THR A 229 -6.92 9.73 -13.02
N ARG A 230 -7.39 9.78 -11.78
CA ARG A 230 -8.73 10.27 -11.40
C ARG A 230 -8.69 11.53 -10.53
N SER A 231 -7.49 12.08 -10.27
CA SER A 231 -7.28 13.23 -9.38
C SER A 231 -7.98 13.07 -8.02
N GLN A 232 -7.91 11.87 -7.42
CA GLN A 232 -8.63 11.57 -6.19
C GLN A 232 -7.67 11.14 -5.07
N VAL A 233 -7.89 11.62 -3.85
CA VAL A 233 -7.28 11.04 -2.65
C VAL A 233 -7.93 9.69 -2.35
N VAL A 234 -7.16 8.62 -2.47
CA VAL A 234 -7.61 7.24 -2.21
C VAL A 234 -7.59 6.92 -0.72
N THR A 235 -6.55 7.39 -0.02
CA THR A 235 -6.43 7.19 1.42
C THR A 235 -5.56 8.28 2.04
N SER A 236 -5.77 8.53 3.32
CA SER A 236 -5.00 9.45 4.14
C SER A 236 -4.67 8.74 5.44
N LYS A 237 -3.39 8.68 5.79
CA LYS A 237 -2.90 8.00 7.00
C LYS A 237 -1.93 8.88 7.75
N VAL A 238 -1.90 8.69 9.06
CA VAL A 238 -0.95 9.31 9.96
C VAL A 238 -0.27 8.22 10.74
N ILE A 239 1.06 8.27 10.81
CA ILE A 239 1.84 7.43 11.72
C ILE A 239 2.64 8.32 12.66
N GLU A 240 2.75 7.87 13.90
CA GLU A 240 3.68 8.43 14.86
C GLU A 240 4.86 7.46 15.00
N GLN A 241 6.06 8.03 15.00
CA GLN A 241 7.31 7.30 15.17
C GLN A 241 8.16 8.01 16.21
N THR A 242 8.65 7.24 17.17
CA THR A 242 9.52 7.74 18.23
C THR A 242 10.87 7.07 18.16
N SER A 243 11.93 7.84 18.33
CA SER A 243 13.29 7.34 18.44
C SER A 243 14.06 8.11 19.49
N ASN A 244 15.07 7.46 20.05
CA ASN A 244 16.02 8.06 20.98
C ASN A 244 17.42 7.97 20.37
N GLY A 245 18.24 8.97 20.64
CA GLY A 245 19.62 9.03 20.16
C GLY A 245 20.54 9.75 21.14
N GLN A 246 21.84 9.53 20.97
CA GLN A 246 22.88 10.29 21.69
C GLN A 246 22.85 11.76 21.27
N THR A 247 22.58 12.03 19.99
CA THR A 247 22.34 13.37 19.44
C THR A 247 20.90 13.50 18.98
N LEU A 248 20.42 14.74 18.84
CA LEU A 248 19.11 15.04 18.28
C LEU A 248 19.00 14.56 16.82
N GLU A 249 20.09 14.73 16.07
CA GLU A 249 20.20 14.36 14.66
C GLU A 249 20.04 12.86 14.46
N ASN A 250 20.80 12.03 15.19
CA ASN A 250 20.68 10.57 15.10
C ASN A 250 19.27 10.09 15.51
N ALA A 251 18.66 10.72 16.52
CA ALA A 251 17.29 10.42 16.92
C ALA A 251 16.29 10.78 15.81
N LEU A 252 16.48 11.94 15.17
CA LEU A 252 15.64 12.42 14.06
C LEU A 252 15.76 11.53 12.83
N GLU A 253 16.97 11.27 12.34
CA GLU A 253 17.22 10.44 11.16
C GLU A 253 16.63 9.04 11.32
N LYS A 254 16.84 8.41 12.49
CA LYS A 254 16.27 7.10 12.78
C LYS A 254 14.74 7.14 12.83
N ALA A 255 14.15 8.12 13.52
CA ALA A 255 12.69 8.27 13.54
C ALA A 255 12.12 8.54 12.14
N ALA A 256 12.84 9.31 11.33
CA ALA A 256 12.46 9.67 9.96
C ALA A 256 12.46 8.45 9.05
N ARG A 257 13.56 7.69 9.03
CA ARG A 257 13.69 6.50 8.20
C ARG A 257 12.71 5.40 8.59
N ASP A 258 12.61 5.10 9.89
CA ASP A 258 11.64 4.10 10.39
C ASP A 258 10.20 4.55 10.11
N GLY A 259 9.92 5.85 10.27
CA GLY A 259 8.61 6.43 9.99
C GLY A 259 8.24 6.35 8.51
N GLY A 260 9.21 6.65 7.62
CA GLY A 260 9.07 6.51 6.18
C GLY A 260 8.76 5.07 5.76
N LYS A 261 9.45 4.07 6.31
CA LYS A 261 9.13 2.65 6.05
C LYS A 261 7.74 2.29 6.54
N LYS A 262 7.37 2.77 7.73
CA LYS A 262 6.10 2.43 8.39
C LYS A 262 4.87 3.01 7.68
N ILE A 263 4.97 4.21 7.09
CA ILE A 263 3.83 4.83 6.40
C ILE A 263 3.47 4.10 5.10
N VAL A 264 4.41 3.37 4.48
CA VAL A 264 4.21 2.68 3.20
C VAL A 264 3.25 1.49 3.33
N LYS A 265 3.34 0.70 4.41
CA LYS A 265 2.49 -0.49 4.60
C LYS A 265 0.98 -0.22 4.40
N PRO A 266 0.35 0.74 5.10
CA PRO A 266 -1.06 1.01 4.91
C PRO A 266 -1.40 1.64 3.55
N MET A 267 -0.42 2.22 2.83
CA MET A 267 -0.63 2.69 1.46
C MET A 267 -0.73 1.50 0.50
N ILE A 268 0.22 0.56 0.58
CA ILE A 268 0.24 -0.65 -0.26
C ILE A 268 -1.03 -1.49 -0.05
N GLU A 269 -1.49 -1.64 1.19
CA GLU A 269 -2.74 -2.36 1.49
C GLU A 269 -3.95 -1.78 0.75
N VAL A 270 -4.01 -0.46 0.58
CA VAL A 270 -5.08 0.22 -0.17
C VAL A 270 -4.91 0.05 -1.68
N ILE A 271 -3.70 0.22 -2.21
CA ILE A 271 -3.42 -0.02 -3.64
C ILE A 271 -3.79 -1.46 -4.01
N SER A 272 -3.43 -2.42 -3.16
CA SER A 272 -3.70 -3.85 -3.37
C SER A 272 -5.18 -4.15 -3.43
N ARG A 273 -5.96 -3.57 -2.51
CA ARG A 273 -7.41 -3.73 -2.47
C ARG A 273 -8.07 -3.15 -3.72
N ASN A 274 -7.72 -1.92 -4.09
CA ASN A 274 -8.27 -1.28 -5.28
C ASN A 274 -7.95 -2.06 -6.56
N TRP A 275 -6.74 -2.63 -6.65
CA TRP A 275 -6.37 -3.48 -7.77
C TRP A 275 -7.18 -4.77 -7.83
N MET A 276 -7.37 -5.44 -6.68
CA MET A 276 -8.19 -6.64 -6.59
C MET A 276 -9.64 -6.37 -6.97
N ASP A 277 -10.21 -5.26 -6.49
CA ASP A 277 -11.56 -4.83 -6.83
C ASP A 277 -11.67 -4.53 -8.33
N ALA A 278 -10.67 -3.87 -8.90
CA ALA A 278 -10.65 -3.56 -10.33
C ALA A 278 -10.49 -4.81 -11.22
N GLN A 279 -9.76 -5.83 -10.74
CA GLN A 279 -9.64 -7.09 -11.47
C GLN A 279 -10.95 -7.89 -11.50
N GLN A 280 -11.78 -7.78 -10.45
CA GLN A 280 -13.06 -8.48 -10.37
C GLN A 280 -14.19 -7.71 -11.06
N ASN A 281 -14.28 -6.41 -10.78
CA ASN A 281 -15.42 -5.57 -11.17
C ASN A 281 -15.13 -4.72 -12.42
N GLY A 282 -13.86 -4.51 -12.75
CA GLY A 282 -13.41 -3.64 -13.84
C GLY A 282 -12.68 -2.40 -13.32
N HIS A 283 -11.80 -1.85 -14.15
CA HIS A 283 -11.12 -0.59 -13.87
C HIS A 283 -12.05 0.59 -14.13
N ILE A 284 -11.94 1.62 -13.30
CA ILE A 284 -12.68 2.87 -13.49
C ILE A 284 -11.92 3.74 -14.49
N TYR A 285 -12.60 4.16 -15.55
CA TYR A 285 -12.11 5.08 -16.58
C TYR A 285 -12.97 6.34 -16.64
N THR A 286 -12.34 7.47 -16.92
CA THR A 286 -13.05 8.72 -17.19
C THR A 286 -13.08 8.98 -18.70
N VAL A 287 -14.26 9.09 -19.27
CA VAL A 287 -14.46 9.42 -20.68
C VAL A 287 -15.06 10.82 -20.76
N VAL A 288 -14.37 11.76 -21.40
CA VAL A 288 -14.88 13.12 -21.62
C VAL A 288 -15.27 13.25 -23.08
N ILE A 289 -16.49 13.72 -23.33
CA ILE A 289 -17.00 13.99 -24.66
C ILE A 289 -17.28 15.49 -24.78
N ASP A 290 -16.50 16.15 -25.63
CA ASP A 290 -16.69 17.53 -26.07
C ASP A 290 -17.69 17.57 -27.22
N GLY A 291 -18.65 18.49 -27.17
CA GLY A 291 -19.78 18.59 -28.09
C GLY A 291 -21.03 17.79 -27.67
N VAL A 292 -21.10 17.31 -26.42
CA VAL A 292 -22.27 16.64 -25.85
C VAL A 292 -22.57 17.25 -24.48
N ASP A 293 -23.66 17.99 -24.39
CA ASP A 293 -24.20 18.56 -23.15
C ASP A 293 -25.73 18.50 -23.08
N ASP A 294 -26.39 17.96 -24.11
CA ASP A 294 -27.82 17.70 -24.12
C ASP A 294 -28.16 16.44 -23.27
N PRO A 295 -29.08 16.54 -22.30
CA PRO A 295 -29.42 15.42 -21.42
C PRO A 295 -29.91 14.16 -22.13
N GLU A 296 -30.63 14.28 -23.25
CA GLU A 296 -31.09 13.11 -24.01
C GLU A 296 -29.93 12.43 -24.73
N GLU A 297 -29.02 13.21 -25.33
CA GLU A 297 -27.80 12.68 -25.93
C GLU A 297 -26.92 11.95 -24.91
N ILE A 298 -26.74 12.52 -23.71
CA ILE A 298 -26.00 11.92 -22.61
C ILE A 298 -26.64 10.59 -22.18
N ALA A 299 -27.96 10.58 -21.99
CA ALA A 299 -28.70 9.37 -21.60
C ALA A 299 -28.61 8.28 -22.68
N ASN A 300 -28.77 8.66 -23.95
CA ASN A 300 -28.66 7.75 -25.10
C ASN A 300 -27.27 7.14 -25.22
N PHE A 301 -26.22 7.96 -25.05
CA PHE A 301 -24.84 7.48 -25.04
C PHE A 301 -24.59 6.50 -23.90
N THR A 302 -25.00 6.84 -22.69
CA THR A 302 -24.82 5.99 -21.51
C THR A 302 -25.52 4.65 -21.70
N ALA A 303 -26.81 4.66 -22.08
CA ALA A 303 -27.59 3.45 -22.30
C ALA A 303 -27.08 2.60 -23.47
N MET A 304 -26.49 3.20 -24.51
CA MET A 304 -25.86 2.46 -25.60
C MET A 304 -24.53 1.85 -25.15
N PHE A 305 -23.72 2.62 -24.43
CA PHE A 305 -22.40 2.20 -23.98
C PHE A 305 -22.47 1.07 -22.95
N GLU A 306 -23.46 1.09 -22.05
CA GLU A 306 -23.68 0.00 -21.08
C GLU A 306 -24.04 -1.35 -21.71
N LYS A 307 -24.49 -1.39 -22.96
CA LYS A 307 -24.79 -2.65 -23.67
C LYS A 307 -23.53 -3.45 -24.03
N PHE A 308 -22.35 -2.85 -23.93
CA PHE A 308 -21.10 -3.50 -24.33
C PHE A 308 -20.64 -4.50 -23.25
N PRO A 309 -20.24 -5.74 -23.61
CA PRO A 309 -19.99 -6.82 -22.65
C PRO A 309 -18.90 -6.55 -21.60
N LEU A 310 -17.99 -5.64 -21.89
CA LEU A 310 -16.88 -5.28 -21.00
C LEU A 310 -17.22 -4.10 -20.09
N VAL A 311 -18.35 -3.41 -20.32
CA VAL A 311 -18.87 -2.34 -19.47
C VAL A 311 -19.66 -2.98 -18.34
N ASN A 312 -19.26 -2.69 -17.10
CA ASN A 312 -19.96 -3.13 -15.91
C ASN A 312 -20.96 -2.08 -15.42
N ASP A 313 -20.59 -0.79 -15.55
CA ASP A 313 -21.39 0.36 -15.14
C ASP A 313 -20.89 1.60 -15.88
N ALA A 314 -21.77 2.53 -16.24
CA ALA A 314 -21.38 3.84 -16.75
C ALA A 314 -22.31 4.92 -16.21
N LYS A 315 -21.74 5.99 -15.66
CA LYS A 315 -22.52 7.12 -15.13
C LYS A 315 -21.94 8.45 -15.57
N GLU A 316 -22.81 9.42 -15.76
CA GLU A 316 -22.43 10.82 -15.90
C GLU A 316 -21.92 11.35 -14.55
N VAL A 317 -20.85 12.14 -14.58
CA VAL A 317 -20.23 12.75 -13.39
C VAL A 317 -20.29 14.28 -13.44
N GLU A 318 -20.19 14.85 -14.64
CA GLU A 318 -20.21 16.30 -14.85
C GLU A 318 -20.71 16.58 -16.27
N SER A 319 -21.61 17.55 -16.43
CA SER A 319 -21.99 18.11 -17.72
C SER A 319 -22.16 19.62 -17.65
N GLY A 320 -21.82 20.30 -18.74
CA GLY A 320 -21.94 21.74 -18.87
C GLY A 320 -20.90 22.35 -19.80
N GLY A 321 -21.22 23.52 -20.36
CA GLY A 321 -20.29 24.26 -21.24
C GLY A 321 -19.91 23.51 -22.51
N GLY A 322 -20.83 22.71 -23.08
CA GLY A 322 -20.60 21.92 -24.28
C GLY A 322 -19.88 20.60 -24.06
N LYS A 323 -19.67 20.14 -22.82
CA LYS A 323 -18.94 18.90 -22.54
C LYS A 323 -19.63 18.06 -21.47
N SER A 324 -19.42 16.76 -21.56
CA SER A 324 -19.86 15.79 -20.55
C SER A 324 -18.72 14.83 -20.19
N ALA A 325 -18.60 14.51 -18.91
CA ALA A 325 -17.66 13.55 -18.36
C ALA A 325 -18.42 12.36 -17.77
N PHE A 326 -18.01 11.17 -18.18
CA PHE A 326 -18.57 9.89 -17.77
C PHE A 326 -17.51 9.10 -17.00
N GLU A 327 -17.94 8.40 -15.96
CA GLU A 327 -17.15 7.40 -15.26
C GLU A 327 -17.68 6.02 -15.65
N ALA A 328 -16.80 5.18 -16.21
CA ALA A 328 -17.12 3.85 -16.67
C ALA A 328 -16.31 2.81 -15.90
N THR A 329 -16.99 1.85 -15.28
CA THR A 329 -16.35 0.65 -14.74
C THR A 329 -16.25 -0.38 -15.86
N TYR A 330 -15.02 -0.73 -16.27
CA TYR A 330 -14.77 -1.50 -17.48
C TYR A 330 -13.72 -2.61 -17.25
N LYS A 331 -14.05 -3.85 -17.65
CA LYS A 331 -13.22 -5.05 -17.42
C LYS A 331 -12.05 -5.19 -18.39
N GLY A 332 -12.06 -4.45 -19.49
CA GLY A 332 -10.97 -4.45 -20.47
C GLY A 332 -9.91 -3.38 -20.23
N LYS A 333 -8.93 -3.34 -21.12
CA LYS A 333 -7.92 -2.28 -21.17
C LYS A 333 -8.50 -1.01 -21.81
N ARG A 334 -7.83 0.13 -21.58
CA ARG A 334 -8.21 1.44 -22.14
C ARG A 334 -8.40 1.43 -23.67
N ASP A 335 -7.58 0.69 -24.42
CA ASP A 335 -7.72 0.61 -25.87
C ASP A 335 -9.01 -0.10 -26.31
N GLN A 336 -9.46 -1.09 -25.54
CA GLN A 336 -10.75 -1.76 -25.75
C GLN A 336 -11.90 -0.80 -25.40
N LEU A 337 -11.80 -0.11 -24.26
CA LEU A 337 -12.75 0.94 -23.86
C LEU A 337 -12.89 2.00 -24.96
N ASP A 338 -11.78 2.53 -25.47
CA ASP A 338 -11.76 3.54 -26.52
C ASP A 338 -12.49 3.06 -27.80
N ARG A 339 -12.33 1.77 -28.16
CA ARG A 339 -13.04 1.18 -29.30
C ARG A 339 -14.53 1.06 -29.05
N ASP A 340 -14.94 0.68 -27.85
CA ASP A 340 -16.34 0.55 -27.48
C ASP A 340 -17.02 1.93 -27.35
N VAL A 341 -16.31 2.96 -26.86
CA VAL A 341 -16.78 4.36 -26.87
C VAL A 341 -17.05 4.83 -28.30
N ILE A 342 -16.11 4.58 -29.23
CA ILE A 342 -16.31 4.93 -30.65
C ILE A 342 -17.48 4.14 -31.25
N ARG A 343 -17.60 2.85 -30.92
CA ARG A 343 -18.68 2.01 -31.46
C ARG A 343 -20.04 2.48 -30.94
N ALA A 344 -20.17 2.77 -29.65
CA ALA A 344 -21.39 3.36 -29.06
C ALA A 344 -21.76 4.69 -29.73
N ALA A 345 -20.78 5.58 -29.94
CA ALA A 345 -21.01 6.84 -30.64
C ALA A 345 -21.47 6.64 -32.09
N LYS A 346 -20.90 5.68 -32.82
CA LYS A 346 -21.31 5.36 -34.20
C LYS A 346 -22.74 4.85 -34.30
N GLU A 347 -23.18 4.02 -33.35
CA GLU A 347 -24.57 3.54 -33.28
C GLU A 347 -25.57 4.69 -33.07
N LEU A 348 -25.12 5.79 -32.45
CA LEU A 348 -25.91 7.02 -32.30
C LEU A 348 -25.75 8.00 -33.47
N GLY A 349 -25.05 7.60 -34.54
CA GLY A 349 -24.80 8.45 -35.70
C GLY A 349 -23.74 9.53 -35.46
N TRP A 350 -22.97 9.44 -34.39
CA TRP A 350 -21.95 10.45 -34.05
C TRP A 350 -20.60 10.12 -34.68
N THR A 351 -19.90 11.16 -35.11
CA THR A 351 -18.49 11.06 -35.49
C THR A 351 -17.63 11.60 -34.36
N MET A 352 -16.68 10.80 -33.87
CA MET A 352 -15.85 11.15 -32.71
C MET A 352 -14.38 11.19 -33.09
N LYS A 353 -13.68 12.24 -32.68
CA LYS A 353 -12.22 12.37 -32.77
C LYS A 353 -11.60 12.36 -31.38
N LYS A 354 -10.61 11.50 -31.16
CA LYS A 354 -9.82 11.50 -29.92
C LYS A 354 -8.96 12.77 -29.84
N ILE A 355 -9.12 13.56 -28.79
CA ILE A 355 -8.29 14.74 -28.51
C ILE A 355 -7.02 14.30 -27.79
N ARG A 356 -7.17 13.56 -26.67
CA ARG A 356 -6.06 13.11 -25.83
C ARG A 356 -6.46 11.91 -24.96
N ALA A 357 -5.47 11.21 -24.42
CA ALA A 357 -5.68 10.24 -23.34
C ALA A 357 -4.48 10.21 -22.39
N GLU A 358 -4.76 10.32 -21.10
CA GLU A 358 -3.80 10.46 -20.01
C GLU A 358 -4.24 9.50 -18.90
N GLY A 359 -3.43 8.48 -18.58
CA GLY A 359 -3.82 7.46 -17.60
C GLY A 359 -5.17 6.79 -17.92
N ALA A 360 -6.08 6.76 -16.95
CA ALA A 360 -7.45 6.24 -17.09
C ALA A 360 -8.45 7.25 -17.70
N ARG A 361 -8.00 8.44 -18.10
CA ARG A 361 -8.83 9.47 -18.72
C ARG A 361 -8.66 9.50 -20.24
N SER A 362 -9.77 9.57 -20.97
CA SER A 362 -9.80 9.84 -22.41
C SER A 362 -10.66 11.06 -22.69
N THR A 363 -10.29 11.87 -23.68
CA THR A 363 -11.06 13.02 -24.12
C THR A 363 -11.30 12.94 -25.62
N TRP A 364 -12.55 13.10 -26.00
CA TRP A 364 -13.08 12.96 -27.35
C TRP A 364 -13.83 14.21 -27.74
N LYS A 365 -13.93 14.47 -29.03
CA LYS A 365 -14.74 15.54 -29.60
C LYS A 365 -15.72 14.97 -30.61
N LYS A 366 -17.01 15.22 -30.40
CA LYS A 366 -18.07 15.00 -31.38
C LYS A 366 -17.91 16.02 -32.51
N GLN A 367 -17.89 15.52 -33.75
CA GLN A 367 -17.67 16.31 -34.97
C GLN A 367 -18.97 16.62 -35.69
#